data_AF-A0A957AF44-F1
#
_entry.id   AF-A0A957AF44-F1
#
_cell.length_a   1.000
_cell.length_b   1.000
_cell.length_c   1.000
_cell.angle_alpha   90.00
_cell.angle_beta   90.00
_cell.angle_gamma   90.00
#
_symmetry.space_group_name_H-M   'P 1'
#
loop_
_entity.id
_entity.type
_entity.pdbx_description
1 polymer ?
#
loop_
_entity_poly.entity_id
_entity_poly.type
_entity_poly.pdbx_seq_one_letter_code
_entity_poly.pdbx_strand_id
1 'polypeptide(L)'
;AKGKYLIVGLGRFGYSVAQTLNDAGEDVLAIDIDEDRVQEASETLNNVIVASGSDERVLRSLGVTAADRAIISCGESLENSILSCAVMRQIGLAEIICKAISETHADILRRVGATHVVNPERDMAIRLANSLIHPDVLEHVRLAKDHTIIEIIAPKFLVGETLVSSNLRAQFGIHVLSVAAAQDDSKAKSSKAPDFEIP
;
A
#
# COMPACT_ATOMS: atom_id res chain seq x y z
N ALA A 1 1.67 -18.36 -9.58
CA ALA A 1 0.57 -18.95 -8.80
C ALA A 1 -0.23 -17.79 -8.23
N LYS A 2 -1.57 -17.87 -8.18
CA LYS A 2 -2.38 -16.85 -7.49
C LYS A 2 -2.08 -16.92 -6.00
N GLY A 3 -1.81 -15.78 -5.38
CA GLY A 3 -1.74 -15.65 -3.94
C GLY A 3 -3.13 -15.71 -3.32
N LYS A 4 -3.21 -16.23 -2.10
CA LYS A 4 -4.44 -16.35 -1.31
C LYS A 4 -4.42 -15.37 -0.15
N TYR A 5 -5.40 -14.47 -0.13
CA TYR A 5 -5.45 -13.35 0.78
C TYR A 5 -6.73 -13.41 1.61
N LEU A 6 -6.57 -13.33 2.93
CA LEU A 6 -7.68 -13.07 3.84
C LEU A 6 -7.71 -11.58 4.19
N ILE A 7 -8.85 -10.93 4.00
CA ILE A 7 -9.10 -9.56 4.45
C ILE A 7 -10.07 -9.60 5.63
N VAL A 8 -9.66 -9.08 6.79
CA VAL A 8 -10.49 -8.97 7.99
C VAL A 8 -10.83 -7.51 8.23
N GLY A 9 -12.10 -7.17 8.12
CA GLY A 9 -12.61 -5.81 8.20
C GLY A 9 -12.65 -5.13 6.83
N LEU A 10 -13.85 -4.74 6.42
CA LEU A 10 -14.22 -4.12 5.13
C LEU A 10 -14.55 -2.63 5.28
N GLY A 11 -13.92 -1.96 6.25
CA GLY A 11 -13.85 -0.50 6.22
C GLY A 11 -13.06 0.00 5.00
N ARG A 12 -12.97 1.32 4.83
CA ARG A 12 -12.34 1.97 3.66
C ARG A 12 -10.99 1.38 3.22
N PHE A 13 -10.10 1.10 4.18
CA PHE A 13 -8.78 0.53 3.88
C PHE A 13 -8.86 -0.94 3.45
N GLY A 14 -9.49 -1.79 4.26
CA GLY A 14 -9.62 -3.21 3.98
C GLY A 14 -10.37 -3.50 2.67
N TYR A 15 -11.48 -2.80 2.41
CA TYR A 15 -12.20 -2.91 1.15
C TYR A 15 -11.34 -2.50 -0.05
N SER A 16 -10.64 -1.36 0.02
CA SER A 16 -9.76 -0.91 -1.08
C SER A 16 -8.63 -1.90 -1.37
N VAL A 17 -8.04 -2.50 -0.34
CA VAL A 17 -7.05 -3.58 -0.50
C VAL A 17 -7.68 -4.82 -1.14
N ALA A 18 -8.85 -5.24 -0.65
CA ALA A 18 -9.57 -6.40 -1.18
C ALA A 18 -9.91 -6.22 -2.66
N GLN A 19 -10.43 -5.06 -3.04
CA GLN A 19 -10.80 -4.72 -4.41
C GLN A 19 -9.57 -4.73 -5.33
N THR A 20 -8.48 -4.08 -4.91
CA THR A 20 -7.24 -4.04 -5.71
C THR A 20 -6.68 -5.45 -5.97
N LEU A 21 -6.69 -6.32 -4.95
CA LEU A 21 -6.23 -7.70 -5.09
C LEU A 21 -7.18 -8.53 -5.97
N ASN A 22 -8.49 -8.35 -5.80
CA ASN A 22 -9.52 -9.02 -6.59
C ASN A 22 -9.42 -8.64 -8.08
N ASP A 23 -9.22 -7.36 -8.38
CA ASP A 23 -9.08 -6.83 -9.75
C ASP A 23 -7.77 -7.30 -10.41
N ALA A 24 -6.72 -7.50 -9.61
CA ALA A 24 -5.47 -8.15 -10.05
C ALA A 24 -5.64 -9.66 -10.31
N GLY A 25 -6.82 -10.23 -10.02
CA GLY A 25 -7.15 -11.62 -10.24
C GLY A 25 -6.64 -12.57 -9.16
N GLU A 26 -6.26 -12.07 -7.98
CA GLU A 26 -5.85 -12.89 -6.84
C GLU A 26 -7.04 -13.61 -6.17
N ASP A 27 -6.75 -14.61 -5.33
CA ASP A 27 -7.78 -15.32 -4.57
C ASP A 27 -8.00 -14.61 -3.24
N VAL A 28 -9.10 -13.86 -3.13
CA VAL A 28 -9.41 -13.01 -1.98
C VAL A 28 -10.64 -13.58 -1.27
N LEU A 29 -10.49 -13.84 0.03
CA LEU A 29 -11.60 -14.05 0.97
C LEU A 29 -11.69 -12.82 1.87
N ALA A 30 -12.81 -12.11 1.82
CA ALA A 30 -13.03 -10.94 2.65
C ALA A 30 -14.10 -11.20 3.71
N ILE A 31 -13.87 -10.75 4.94
CA ILE A 31 -14.80 -10.91 6.05
C ILE A 31 -15.01 -9.60 6.81
N ASP A 32 -16.24 -9.35 7.27
CA ASP A 32 -16.56 -8.32 8.24
C ASP A 32 -17.69 -8.83 9.16
N ILE A 33 -17.83 -8.24 10.34
CA ILE A 33 -18.93 -8.52 11.27
C ILE A 33 -20.20 -7.72 10.92
N ASP A 34 -20.03 -6.63 10.19
CA ASP A 34 -21.11 -5.75 9.74
C ASP A 34 -21.72 -6.28 8.44
N GLU A 35 -22.98 -6.69 8.51
CA GLU A 35 -23.72 -7.25 7.38
C GLU A 35 -23.88 -6.23 6.23
N ASP A 36 -24.04 -4.94 6.53
CA ASP A 36 -24.21 -3.90 5.51
C ASP A 36 -22.90 -3.73 4.72
N ARG A 37 -21.75 -3.75 5.40
CA ARG A 37 -20.44 -3.70 4.73
C ARG A 37 -20.19 -4.93 3.86
N VAL A 38 -20.61 -6.11 4.32
CA VAL A 38 -20.51 -7.35 3.54
C VAL A 38 -21.39 -7.27 2.30
N GLN A 39 -22.62 -6.77 2.45
CA GLN A 39 -23.56 -6.63 1.34
C GLN A 39 -23.01 -5.66 0.28
N GLU A 40 -22.51 -4.49 0.68
CA GLU A 40 -21.89 -3.51 -0.23
C GLU A 40 -20.67 -4.11 -0.94
N ALA A 41 -19.78 -4.77 -0.20
CA ALA A 41 -18.57 -5.35 -0.78
C ALA A 41 -18.85 -6.54 -1.72
N SER A 42 -19.96 -7.25 -1.52
CA SER A 42 -20.38 -8.37 -2.37
C SER A 42 -20.80 -7.93 -3.77
N GLU A 43 -21.04 -6.64 -4.00
CA GLU A 43 -21.33 -6.11 -5.34
C GLU A 43 -20.11 -6.14 -6.27
N THR A 44 -18.90 -6.15 -5.72
CA THR A 44 -17.65 -6.04 -6.49
C THR A 44 -16.66 -7.17 -6.21
N LEU A 45 -16.65 -7.73 -5.00
CA LEU A 45 -15.75 -8.80 -4.60
C LEU A 45 -16.38 -10.18 -4.79
N ASN A 46 -15.56 -11.16 -5.20
CA ASN A 46 -16.06 -12.50 -5.51
C ASN A 46 -16.45 -13.32 -4.26
N ASN A 47 -15.69 -13.21 -3.16
CA ASN A 47 -15.92 -14.01 -1.94
C ASN A 47 -15.94 -13.11 -0.71
N VAL A 48 -17.14 -12.82 -0.20
CA VAL A 48 -17.34 -11.99 1.00
C VAL A 48 -18.27 -12.73 1.97
N ILE A 49 -17.92 -12.74 3.26
CA ILE A 49 -18.67 -13.50 4.27
C ILE A 49 -18.81 -12.67 5.55
N VAL A 50 -20.00 -12.70 6.16
CA VAL A 50 -20.22 -12.17 7.51
C VAL A 50 -19.54 -13.09 8.52
N ALA A 51 -18.42 -12.64 9.09
CA ALA A 51 -17.65 -13.41 10.05
C ALA A 51 -16.72 -12.54 10.90
N SER A 52 -16.46 -12.98 12.13
CA SER A 52 -15.48 -12.34 13.00
C SER A 52 -14.08 -12.91 12.79
N GLY A 53 -13.10 -12.04 12.58
CA GLY A 53 -11.68 -12.39 12.56
C GLY A 53 -11.11 -12.82 13.92
N SER A 54 -11.84 -12.61 15.01
CA SER A 54 -11.45 -13.05 16.35
C SER A 54 -11.96 -14.44 16.73
N ASP A 55 -12.79 -15.08 15.89
CA ASP A 55 -13.30 -16.43 16.15
C ASP A 55 -12.48 -17.47 15.39
N GLU A 56 -11.58 -18.15 16.08
CA GLU A 56 -10.74 -19.20 15.51
C GLU A 56 -11.55 -20.33 14.85
N ARG A 57 -12.69 -20.71 15.42
CA ARG A 57 -13.50 -21.82 14.89
C ARG A 57 -14.12 -21.45 13.56
N VAL A 58 -14.62 -20.23 13.45
CA VAL A 58 -15.17 -19.68 12.20
C VAL A 58 -14.08 -19.57 11.15
N LEU A 59 -12.91 -19.03 11.48
CA LEU A 59 -11.82 -18.92 10.49
C LEU A 59 -11.35 -20.28 9.98
N ARG A 60 -11.30 -21.29 10.85
CA ARG A 60 -10.96 -22.66 10.44
C ARG A 60 -12.03 -23.27 9.54
N SER A 61 -13.32 -23.07 9.80
CA SER A 61 -14.39 -23.57 8.93
C SER A 61 -14.42 -22.88 7.57
N LEU A 62 -13.96 -21.63 7.49
CA LEU A 62 -13.78 -20.88 6.25
C LEU A 62 -12.50 -21.26 5.47
N GLY A 63 -11.67 -22.18 5.99
CA GLY A 63 -10.47 -22.64 5.30
C GLY A 63 -9.31 -21.64 5.30
N VAL A 64 -9.28 -20.71 6.26
CA VAL A 64 -8.25 -19.66 6.38
C VAL A 64 -6.81 -20.21 6.49
N THR A 65 -6.65 -21.46 6.93
CA THR A 65 -5.35 -22.15 6.96
C THR A 65 -4.69 -22.29 5.58
N ALA A 66 -5.46 -22.14 4.49
CA ALA A 66 -4.95 -22.16 3.12
C ALA A 66 -4.54 -20.76 2.60
N ALA A 67 -4.76 -19.68 3.37
CA ALA A 67 -4.35 -18.34 2.98
C ALA A 67 -2.84 -18.15 3.16
N ASP A 68 -2.21 -17.47 2.20
CA ASP A 68 -0.79 -17.12 2.29
C ASP A 68 -0.59 -15.92 3.24
N ARG A 69 -1.54 -14.98 3.21
CA ARG A 69 -1.44 -13.69 3.90
C ARG A 69 -2.79 -13.29 4.49
N ALA A 70 -2.76 -12.70 5.69
CA ALA A 70 -3.91 -12.03 6.27
C ALA A 70 -3.67 -10.52 6.42
N ILE A 71 -4.65 -9.72 6.04
CA ILE A 71 -4.70 -8.28 6.24
C ILE A 71 -5.81 -7.98 7.24
N ILE A 72 -5.46 -7.41 8.39
CA ILE A 72 -6.39 -7.06 9.46
C ILE A 72 -6.59 -5.54 9.47
N SER A 73 -7.79 -5.10 9.13
CA SER A 73 -8.21 -3.70 9.01
C SER A 73 -9.35 -3.32 9.98
N CYS A 74 -9.52 -4.04 11.09
CA CYS A 74 -10.53 -3.76 12.12
C CYS A 74 -10.16 -2.58 13.05
N GLY A 75 -9.66 -1.46 12.50
CA GLY A 75 -9.10 -0.35 13.28
C GLY A 75 -10.10 0.38 14.19
N GLU A 76 -11.40 0.21 13.96
CA GLU A 76 -12.47 0.80 14.80
C GLU A 76 -12.59 0.11 16.17
N SER A 77 -12.15 -1.15 16.27
CA SER A 77 -12.10 -1.91 17.52
C SER A 77 -10.68 -2.41 17.77
N LEU A 78 -9.99 -1.74 18.69
CA LEU A 78 -8.64 -2.12 19.11
C LEU A 78 -8.59 -3.58 19.58
N GLU A 79 -9.62 -4.00 20.32
CA GLU A 79 -9.77 -5.38 20.80
C GLU A 79 -9.87 -6.37 19.64
N ASN A 80 -10.75 -6.13 18.67
CA ASN A 80 -10.91 -7.03 17.52
C ASN A 80 -9.64 -7.09 16.67
N SER A 81 -8.95 -5.96 16.47
CA SER A 81 -7.67 -5.91 15.76
C SER A 81 -6.62 -6.80 16.42
N ILE A 82 -6.43 -6.64 17.73
CA ILE A 82 -5.45 -7.40 18.52
C ILE A 82 -5.81 -8.88 18.57
N LEU A 83 -7.08 -9.21 18.85
CA LEU A 83 -7.53 -10.58 19.00
C LEU A 83 -7.47 -11.33 17.66
N SER A 84 -7.88 -10.68 16.56
CA SER A 84 -7.73 -11.27 15.22
C SER A 84 -6.26 -11.56 14.90
N CYS A 85 -5.35 -10.65 15.23
CA CYS A 85 -3.91 -10.87 15.03
C CYS A 85 -3.41 -12.08 15.83
N ALA A 86 -3.82 -12.21 17.08
CA ALA A 86 -3.46 -13.34 17.93
C ALA A 86 -3.97 -14.66 17.36
N VAL A 87 -5.24 -14.68 16.91
CA VAL A 87 -5.86 -15.86 16.30
C VAL A 87 -5.15 -16.27 15.01
N MET A 88 -4.86 -15.33 14.10
CA MET A 88 -4.11 -15.64 12.86
C MET A 88 -2.72 -16.23 13.17
N ARG A 89 -2.06 -15.69 14.20
CA ARG A 89 -0.77 -16.21 14.64
C ARG A 89 -0.88 -17.63 15.19
N GLN A 90 -1.94 -17.94 15.93
CA GLN A 90 -2.22 -19.28 16.46
C GLN A 90 -2.63 -20.28 15.37
N ILE A 91 -3.36 -19.84 14.34
CA ILE A 91 -3.69 -20.65 13.16
C ILE A 91 -2.42 -21.00 12.37
N GLY A 92 -1.37 -20.20 12.49
CA GLY A 92 -0.06 -20.47 11.91
C GLY A 92 0.21 -19.73 10.61
N LEU A 93 -0.49 -18.61 10.35
CA LEU A 93 -0.23 -17.80 9.16
C LEU A 93 1.17 -17.20 9.21
N ALA A 94 1.89 -17.29 8.10
CA ALA A 94 3.26 -16.82 7.99
C ALA A 94 3.34 -15.29 7.88
N GLU A 95 2.42 -14.67 7.15
CA GLU A 95 2.36 -13.22 6.95
C GLU A 95 1.04 -12.65 7.48
N ILE A 96 1.15 -11.74 8.45
CA ILE A 96 0.04 -11.09 9.14
C ILE A 96 0.30 -9.58 9.09
N ILE A 97 -0.47 -8.87 8.27
CA ILE A 97 -0.37 -7.43 8.08
C ILE A 97 -1.52 -6.78 8.86
N CYS A 98 -1.18 -5.90 9.81
CA CYS A 98 -2.19 -5.22 10.62
C CYS A 98 -2.20 -3.71 10.39
N LYS A 99 -3.39 -3.13 10.27
CA LYS A 99 -3.59 -1.69 10.32
C LYS A 99 -3.55 -1.22 11.78
N ALA A 100 -2.61 -0.33 12.09
CA ALA A 100 -2.58 0.39 13.36
C ALA A 100 -3.22 1.79 13.21
N ILE A 101 -3.80 2.28 14.31
CA ILE A 101 -4.39 3.63 14.41
C ILE A 101 -3.54 4.57 15.30
N SER A 102 -2.52 4.03 15.97
CA SER A 102 -1.59 4.75 16.83
C SER A 102 -0.28 3.97 16.96
N GLU A 103 0.80 4.64 17.40
CA GLU A 103 2.09 3.96 17.66
C GLU A 103 1.96 2.92 18.77
N THR A 104 1.22 3.22 19.84
CA THR A 104 0.97 2.25 20.92
C THR A 104 0.25 1.01 20.41
N HIS A 105 -0.76 1.16 19.54
CA HIS A 105 -1.42 0.02 18.91
C HIS A 105 -0.45 -0.76 18.01
N ALA A 106 0.38 -0.05 17.24
CA ALA A 106 1.38 -0.69 16.39
C ALA A 106 2.36 -1.55 17.19
N ASP A 107 2.86 -1.04 18.32
CA ASP A 107 3.76 -1.78 19.20
C ASP A 107 3.10 -3.02 19.82
N ILE A 108 1.82 -2.94 20.17
CA ILE A 108 1.06 -4.08 20.67
C ILE A 108 0.93 -5.15 19.58
N LEU A 109 0.52 -4.78 18.37
CA LEU A 109 0.35 -5.72 17.25
C LEU A 109 1.64 -6.47 16.92
N ARG A 110 2.78 -5.77 16.89
CA ARG A 110 4.10 -6.40 16.68
C ARG A 110 4.41 -7.45 17.74
N ARG A 111 4.08 -7.18 19.00
CA ARG A 111 4.31 -8.14 20.11
C ARG A 111 3.36 -9.33 20.07
N VAL A 112 2.14 -9.13 19.59
CA VAL A 112 1.10 -10.16 19.48
C VAL A 112 1.38 -11.14 18.34
N GLY A 113 2.03 -10.68 17.27
CA GLY A 113 2.48 -11.55 16.18
C GLY A 113 2.27 -11.00 14.78
N ALA A 114 1.92 -9.72 14.62
CA ALA A 114 1.88 -9.08 13.31
C ALA A 114 3.29 -9.09 12.70
N THR A 115 3.42 -9.59 11.48
CA THR A 115 4.70 -9.56 10.74
C THR A 115 4.98 -8.18 10.15
N HIS A 116 3.91 -7.49 9.76
CA HIS A 116 3.96 -6.11 9.30
C HIS A 116 2.84 -5.29 9.94
N VAL A 117 3.16 -4.02 10.22
CA VAL A 117 2.18 -3.05 10.70
C VAL A 117 2.22 -1.84 9.79
N VAL A 118 1.05 -1.43 9.30
CA VAL A 118 0.86 -0.25 8.46
C VAL A 118 0.08 0.81 9.22
N ASN A 119 0.38 2.09 8.97
CA ASN A 119 -0.38 3.22 9.50
C ASN A 119 -0.79 4.14 8.33
N PRO A 120 -1.85 3.77 7.59
CA PRO A 120 -2.20 4.41 6.33
C PRO A 120 -2.40 5.93 6.46
N GLU A 121 -3.07 6.36 7.52
CA GLU A 121 -3.35 7.77 7.79
C GLU A 121 -2.07 8.56 8.05
N ARG A 122 -1.16 8.04 8.90
CA ARG A 122 0.13 8.68 9.18
C ARG A 122 1.02 8.72 7.93
N ASP A 123 1.12 7.60 7.22
CA ASP A 123 1.98 7.45 6.06
C ASP A 123 1.52 8.40 4.94
N MET A 124 0.20 8.49 4.71
CA MET A 124 -0.37 9.42 3.74
C MET A 124 -0.23 10.88 4.19
N ALA A 125 -0.39 11.18 5.49
CA ALA A 125 -0.20 12.54 6.01
C ALA A 125 1.23 13.03 5.81
N ILE A 126 2.24 12.17 6.04
CA ILE A 126 3.65 12.51 5.80
C ILE A 126 3.90 12.74 4.30
N ARG A 127 3.33 11.88 3.43
CA ARG A 127 3.41 12.05 1.98
C ARG A 127 2.83 13.39 1.53
N LEU A 128 1.62 13.72 1.99
CA LEU A 128 0.95 14.99 1.68
C LEU A 128 1.72 16.20 2.23
N ALA A 129 2.22 16.14 3.46
CA ALA A 129 2.99 17.24 4.03
C ALA A 129 4.27 17.52 3.22
N ASN A 130 4.97 16.45 2.81
CA ASN A 130 6.17 16.58 1.99
C ASN A 130 5.87 17.18 0.60
N SER A 131 4.75 16.81 -0.04
CA SER A 131 4.36 17.41 -1.33
C SER A 131 3.97 18.89 -1.21
N LEU A 132 3.42 19.31 -0.07
CA LEU A 132 3.11 20.72 0.19
C LEU A 132 4.36 21.56 0.49
N ILE A 133 5.35 21.00 1.21
CA ILE A 133 6.63 21.67 1.48
C ILE A 133 7.46 21.81 0.21
N HIS A 134 7.34 20.84 -0.70
CA HIS A 134 8.06 20.81 -1.97
C HIS A 134 7.06 20.68 -3.13
N PRO A 135 6.40 21.79 -3.55
CA PRO A 135 5.35 21.76 -4.58
C PRO A 135 5.84 21.23 -5.94
N ASP A 136 7.14 21.37 -6.20
CA ASP A 136 7.76 20.86 -7.40
C ASP A 136 8.03 19.34 -7.34
N VAL A 137 7.82 18.68 -6.18
CA VAL A 137 7.97 17.23 -6.01
C VAL A 137 6.59 16.57 -6.05
N LEU A 138 6.33 15.84 -7.13
CA LEU A 138 5.07 15.16 -7.39
C LEU A 138 4.99 13.83 -6.63
N GLU A 139 6.04 13.02 -6.72
CA GLU A 139 6.11 11.72 -6.06
C GLU A 139 7.52 11.46 -5.52
N HIS A 140 7.60 10.65 -4.46
CA HIS A 140 8.88 10.11 -4.02
C HIS A 140 8.77 8.66 -3.55
N VAL A 141 9.78 7.88 -3.90
CA VAL A 141 9.93 6.48 -3.47
C VAL A 141 11.33 6.30 -2.91
N ARG A 142 11.41 5.95 -1.61
CA ARG A 142 12.68 5.62 -0.97
C ARG A 142 13.12 4.22 -1.39
N LEU A 143 14.31 4.11 -1.97
CA LEU A 143 14.92 2.84 -2.36
C LEU A 143 15.79 2.26 -1.23
N ALA A 144 16.57 3.13 -0.60
CA ALA A 144 17.48 2.78 0.48
C ALA A 144 17.59 3.98 1.45
N LYS A 145 18.38 3.82 2.52
CA LYS A 145 18.63 4.91 3.48
C LYS A 145 19.07 6.21 2.79
N ASP A 146 19.96 6.06 1.79
CA ASP A 146 20.62 7.18 1.12
C ASP A 146 20.21 7.35 -0.36
N HIS A 147 19.18 6.62 -0.83
CA HIS A 147 18.72 6.69 -2.23
C HIS A 147 17.21 6.82 -2.31
N THR A 148 16.76 7.81 -3.09
CA THR A 148 15.35 8.13 -3.32
C THR A 148 15.13 8.42 -4.80
N ILE A 149 14.06 7.87 -5.36
CA ILE A 149 13.54 8.30 -6.66
C ILE A 149 12.52 9.40 -6.39
N ILE A 150 12.65 10.53 -7.07
CA ILE A 150 11.68 11.62 -7.01
C ILE A 150 11.17 11.92 -8.42
N GLU A 151 9.87 12.20 -8.51
CA GLU A 151 9.26 12.83 -9.68
C GLU A 151 9.12 14.31 -9.39
N ILE A 152 9.63 15.16 -10.28
CA ILE A 152 9.59 16.61 -10.08
C ILE A 152 9.10 17.34 -11.34
N ILE A 153 8.47 18.48 -11.13
CA ILE A 153 8.25 19.47 -12.18
C ILE A 153 9.62 20.04 -12.55
N ALA A 154 9.97 19.98 -13.85
CA ALA A 154 11.24 20.48 -14.33
C ALA A 154 11.39 21.97 -13.98
N PRO A 155 12.43 22.36 -13.21
CA PRO A 155 12.72 23.75 -12.95
C PRO A 155 12.99 24.52 -14.24
N LYS A 156 12.63 25.82 -14.28
CA LYS A 156 12.78 26.66 -15.49
C LYS A 156 14.18 26.67 -16.10
N PHE A 157 15.23 26.46 -15.30
CA PHE A 157 16.62 26.43 -15.80
C PHE A 157 16.98 25.14 -16.53
N LEU A 158 16.17 24.08 -16.39
CA LEU A 158 16.34 22.82 -17.11
C LEU A 158 15.48 22.77 -18.39
N VAL A 159 14.45 23.60 -18.50
CA VAL A 159 13.56 23.61 -19.67
C VAL A 159 14.34 24.07 -20.91
N GLY A 160 14.31 23.27 -21.97
CA GLY A 160 15.08 23.49 -23.19
C GLY A 160 16.55 23.05 -23.12
N GLU A 161 17.03 22.58 -21.97
CA GLU A 161 18.35 21.98 -21.83
C GLU A 161 18.32 20.48 -22.18
N THR A 162 19.45 19.96 -22.66
CA THR A 162 19.64 18.53 -22.82
C THR A 162 20.09 17.88 -21.50
N LEU A 163 19.87 16.58 -21.36
CA LEU A 163 20.40 15.84 -20.20
C LEU A 163 21.94 15.93 -20.09
N VAL A 164 22.64 16.05 -21.21
CA VAL A 164 24.09 16.26 -21.23
C VAL A 164 24.46 17.67 -20.76
N SER A 165 23.84 18.71 -21.33
CA SER A 165 24.17 20.12 -21.01
C SER A 165 23.78 20.51 -19.59
N SER A 166 22.69 19.95 -19.06
CA SER A 166 22.25 20.15 -17.67
C SER A 166 23.25 19.64 -16.63
N ASN A 167 24.16 18.73 -17.02
CA ASN A 167 25.24 18.18 -16.20
C ASN A 167 24.80 17.62 -14.82
N LEU A 168 23.53 17.19 -14.71
CA LEU A 168 22.91 16.81 -13.44
C LEU A 168 23.66 15.68 -12.70
N ARG A 169 24.18 14.73 -13.48
CA ARG A 169 24.92 13.59 -12.94
C ARG A 169 26.26 13.98 -12.34
N ALA A 170 27.08 14.75 -13.05
CA ALA A 170 28.42 15.07 -12.57
C ALA A 170 28.40 16.17 -11.49
N GLN A 171 27.46 17.10 -11.56
CA GLN A 171 27.37 18.22 -10.63
C GLN A 171 26.60 17.87 -9.34
N PHE A 172 25.48 17.16 -9.46
CA PHE A 172 24.55 16.93 -8.34
C PHE A 172 24.39 15.45 -7.97
N GLY A 173 25.02 14.52 -8.70
CA GLY A 173 24.83 13.08 -8.48
C GLY A 173 23.43 12.58 -8.83
N ILE A 174 22.64 13.37 -9.58
CA ILE A 174 21.25 13.03 -9.94
C ILE A 174 21.24 12.20 -11.21
N HIS A 175 20.52 11.08 -11.18
CA HIS A 175 20.26 10.24 -12.34
C HIS A 175 18.81 10.44 -12.79
N VAL A 176 18.63 10.95 -14.02
CA VAL A 176 17.31 11.07 -14.64
C VAL A 176 16.90 9.70 -15.18
N LEU A 177 15.76 9.18 -14.73
CA LEU A 177 15.21 7.89 -15.17
C LEU A 177 14.26 8.06 -16.36
N SER A 178 13.37 9.05 -16.28
CA SER A 178 12.37 9.36 -17.30
C SER A 178 12.05 10.85 -17.30
N VAL A 179 11.59 11.35 -18.44
CA VAL A 179 11.04 12.70 -18.59
C VAL A 179 9.68 12.56 -19.29
N ALA A 180 8.65 13.20 -18.72
CA ALA A 180 7.30 13.22 -19.26
C ALA A 180 6.81 14.66 -19.39
N ALA A 181 6.01 14.94 -20.41
CA ALA A 181 5.37 16.24 -20.55
C ALA A 181 4.13 16.31 -19.66
N ALA A 182 3.89 17.46 -19.02
CA ALA A 182 2.86 17.66 -17.99
C ALA A 182 1.39 17.38 -18.40
N GLN A 183 1.11 17.00 -19.65
CA GLN A 183 -0.23 16.70 -20.16
C GLN A 183 -0.38 15.30 -20.77
N ASP A 184 0.61 14.41 -20.64
CA ASP A 184 0.53 13.08 -21.26
C ASP A 184 1.31 12.01 -20.48
N ASP A 185 0.79 11.59 -19.32
CA ASP A 185 1.32 10.47 -18.52
C ASP A 185 1.44 9.16 -19.31
N SER A 186 0.66 9.03 -20.39
CA SER A 186 0.67 7.87 -21.29
C SER A 186 1.91 7.81 -22.20
N LYS A 187 2.73 8.87 -22.25
CA LYS A 187 3.93 8.99 -23.08
C LYS A 187 5.18 9.37 -22.29
N ALA A 188 5.40 8.75 -21.14
CA ALA A 188 6.73 8.76 -20.52
C ALA A 188 7.76 8.22 -21.54
N LYS A 189 8.60 9.11 -22.08
CA LYS A 189 9.68 8.71 -22.97
C LYS A 189 10.84 8.23 -22.10
N SER A 190 11.30 7.00 -22.32
CA SER A 190 12.51 6.50 -21.69
C SER A 190 13.66 7.46 -22.04
N SER A 191 14.27 8.08 -21.03
CA SER A 191 15.32 9.10 -21.18
C SER A 191 16.66 8.56 -21.71
N LYS A 192 16.65 7.40 -22.38
CA LYS A 192 17.86 6.66 -22.80
C LYS A 192 18.74 7.40 -23.81
N ALA A 193 18.26 8.48 -24.42
CA ALA A 193 19.04 9.29 -25.36
C ALA A 193 19.72 10.45 -24.62
N PRO A 194 21.07 10.57 -24.66
CA PRO A 194 21.81 11.68 -24.05
C PRO A 194 21.35 13.06 -24.53
N ASP A 195 20.92 13.15 -25.79
CA ASP A 195 20.49 14.39 -26.45
C ASP A 195 19.00 14.69 -26.22
N PHE A 196 18.36 14.01 -25.26
CA PHE A 196 16.96 14.29 -24.93
C PHE A 196 16.85 15.67 -24.29
N GLU A 197 16.11 16.55 -24.95
CA GLU A 197 15.76 17.89 -24.48
C GLU A 197 14.61 17.80 -23.48
N ILE A 198 14.78 18.45 -22.33
CA ILE A 198 13.75 18.52 -21.30
C ILE A 198 12.67 19.51 -21.78
N PRO A 199 11.45 19.03 -22.05
CA PRO A 199 10.37 19.83 -22.64
C PRO A 199 9.79 20.87 -21.67
#